data_AF-A0A7C3REB4-F1
#
_entry.id   AF-A0A7C3REB4-F1
#
_cell.length_a   1.000
_cell.length_b   1.000
_cell.length_c   1.000
_cell.angle_alpha   90.00
_cell.angle_beta   90.00
_cell.angle_gamma   90.00
#
_symmetry.space_group_name_H-M   'P 1'
#
loop_
_entity.id
_entity.type
_entity.pdbx_description
1 polymer ?
#
loop_
_entity_poly.entity_id
_entity_poly.type
_entity_poly.pdbx_seq_one_letter_code
_entity_poly.pdbx_strand_id
1 'polypeptide(L)'
;MPLLDSFRVDHTIMPAPAVRVAKTMKTPRGDTITVFDLRFYKPNVEMMSNEGIHTLEHLYAGFMRQHLNSQSVEIIDISPMGCKTGFYMSLLGSPKEDEVVNAW
;
A
#
# COMPACT_ATOMS: atom_id res chain seq x y z
N MET A 1 9.89 -9.57 -19.67
CA MET A 1 8.81 -9.08 -18.78
C MET A 1 9.12 -7.65 -18.40
N PRO A 2 8.14 -6.72 -18.43
CA PRO A 2 8.36 -5.37 -17.93
C PRO A 2 8.77 -5.43 -16.45
N LEU A 3 9.79 -4.66 -16.07
CA LEU A 3 10.27 -4.59 -14.68
C LEU A 3 9.22 -3.86 -13.85
N LEU A 4 8.71 -4.51 -12.81
CA LEU A 4 7.76 -3.91 -11.87
C LEU A 4 8.46 -2.81 -11.06
N ASP A 5 7.76 -1.70 -10.78
CA ASP A 5 8.35 -0.56 -10.06
C ASP A 5 8.88 -0.93 -8.67
N SER A 6 8.28 -1.95 -8.03
CA SER A 6 8.77 -2.51 -6.77
C SER A 6 10.21 -3.05 -6.86
N PHE A 7 10.71 -3.49 -8.01
CA PHE A 7 12.07 -4.00 -8.15
C PHE A 7 13.13 -2.89 -8.34
N ARG A 8 12.70 -1.63 -8.42
CA ARG A 8 13.58 -0.48 -8.66
C ARG A 8 13.95 0.28 -7.40
N VAL A 9 13.44 -0.12 -6.24
CA VAL A 9 13.78 0.48 -4.94
C VAL A 9 14.80 -0.36 -4.18
N ASP A 10 15.73 0.32 -3.52
CA ASP A 10 16.72 -0.34 -2.67
C ASP A 10 16.08 -0.74 -1.32
N HIS A 11 15.85 -2.04 -1.18
CA HIS A 11 15.23 -2.61 0.01
C HIS A 11 16.19 -2.68 1.21
N THR A 12 17.51 -2.52 1.00
CA THR A 12 18.50 -2.58 2.09
C THR A 12 18.47 -1.33 2.97
N ILE A 13 18.02 -0.21 2.42
CA ILE A 13 17.90 1.10 3.10
C ILE A 13 16.45 1.53 3.33
N MET A 14 15.48 0.68 2.99
CA MET A 14 14.06 1.01 3.10
C MET A 14 13.63 1.05 4.58
N PRO A 15 13.12 2.20 5.07
CA PRO A 15 12.59 2.29 6.43
C PRO A 15 11.28 1.53 6.57
N ALA A 16 11.03 1.01 7.76
CA ALA A 16 9.76 0.44 8.16
C ALA A 16 9.54 0.66 9.67
N PRO A 17 8.31 0.93 10.14
CA PRO A 17 7.10 1.07 9.33
C PRO A 17 7.08 2.38 8.52
N ALA A 18 6.57 2.34 7.28
CA ALA A 18 6.53 3.52 6.39
C ALA A 18 5.46 3.41 5.30
N VAL A 19 4.97 4.57 4.85
CA VAL A 19 4.12 4.72 3.66
C VAL A 19 4.95 5.32 2.52
N ARG A 20 4.77 4.81 1.31
CA ARG A 20 5.42 5.34 0.11
C ARG A 20 4.52 5.19 -1.11
N VAL A 21 4.51 6.18 -2.00
CA VAL A 21 3.92 6.01 -3.33
C VAL A 21 4.75 5.00 -4.13
N ALA A 22 4.17 3.83 -4.38
CA ALA A 22 4.77 2.78 -5.19
C ALA A 22 4.67 3.08 -6.68
N LYS A 23 3.51 3.59 -7.10
CA LYS A 23 3.20 3.90 -8.49
C LYS A 23 2.05 4.89 -8.58
N THR A 24 2.10 5.75 -9.58
CA THR A 24 0.95 6.56 -10.01
C THR A 24 0.67 6.27 -11.47
N MET A 25 -0.60 6.14 -11.84
CA MET A 25 -1.02 5.96 -13.23
C MET A 25 -2.28 6.77 -13.51
N LYS A 26 -2.55 7.03 -14.80
CA LYS A 26 -3.78 7.67 -15.25
C LYS A 26 -4.64 6.71 -16.04
N THR A 27 -5.95 6.77 -15.84
CA THR A 27 -6.91 6.10 -16.72
C THR A 27 -6.92 6.79 -18.09
N PRO A 28 -7.41 6.14 -19.16
CA PRO A 28 -7.59 6.78 -20.46
C PRO A 28 -8.49 8.03 -20.43
N ARG A 29 -9.33 8.18 -19.40
CA ARG A 29 -10.23 9.33 -19.20
C ARG A 29 -9.68 10.39 -18.23
N GLY A 30 -8.49 10.18 -17.68
CA GLY A 30 -7.76 11.17 -16.89
C GLY A 30 -7.81 10.99 -15.38
N ASP A 31 -8.54 10.00 -14.87
CA ASP A 31 -8.58 9.70 -13.43
C ASP A 31 -7.21 9.22 -12.96
N THR A 32 -6.84 9.57 -11.73
CA THR A 32 -5.56 9.15 -11.14
C THR A 32 -5.77 7.90 -10.30
N ILE A 33 -4.93 6.89 -10.52
CA ILE A 33 -4.81 5.73 -9.64
C ILE A 33 -3.45 5.81 -8.95
N THR A 34 -3.46 5.74 -7.63
CA THR A 34 -2.24 5.69 -6.83
C THR A 34 -2.15 4.35 -6.13
N VAL A 35 -0.97 3.75 -6.18
CA VAL A 35 -0.63 2.53 -5.46
C VAL A 35 0.37 2.89 -4.37
N PHE A 36 0.02 2.61 -3.11
CA PHE A 36 0.85 2.80 -1.95
C PHE A 36 1.50 1.49 -1.51
N ASP A 37 2.77 1.58 -1.13
CA ASP A 37 3.53 0.58 -0.38
C ASP A 37 3.35 0.90 1.11
N LEU A 38 2.56 0.08 1.80
CA LEU A 38 2.33 0.17 3.24
C LEU A 38 3.25 -0.84 3.91
N ARG A 39 4.45 -0.40 4.29
CA ARG A 39 5.53 -1.27 4.75
C ARG A 39 5.46 -1.43 6.26
N PHE A 40 5.15 -2.63 6.73
CA PHE A 40 5.05 -2.94 8.17
C PHE A 40 6.40 -3.34 8.76
N TYR A 41 7.15 -4.18 8.05
CA TYR A 41 8.43 -4.73 8.51
C TYR A 41 9.59 -4.34 7.61
N LYS A 42 10.77 -4.24 8.24
CA LYS A 42 12.01 -3.96 7.53
C LYS A 42 12.35 -5.13 6.60
N PRO A 43 12.55 -4.89 5.28
CA PRO A 43 12.84 -5.95 4.34
C PRO A 43 14.06 -6.79 4.75
N ASN A 44 13.94 -8.12 4.59
CA ASN A 44 14.98 -9.11 4.92
C ASN A 44 15.40 -9.17 6.39
N VAL A 45 14.62 -8.58 7.31
CA VAL A 45 14.86 -8.65 8.76
C VAL A 45 13.72 -9.36 9.47
N GLU A 46 12.48 -8.94 9.21
CA GLU A 46 11.28 -9.49 9.84
C GLU A 46 10.13 -9.65 8.84
N MET A 47 9.13 -10.46 9.19
CA MET A 47 7.95 -10.70 8.38
C MET A 47 6.75 -11.09 9.24
N MET A 48 5.54 -10.85 8.71
CA MET A 48 4.29 -11.34 9.31
C MET A 48 4.17 -12.86 9.18
N SER A 49 3.48 -13.49 10.15
CA SER A 49 3.02 -14.87 10.01
C SER A 49 1.90 -14.97 8.97
N ASN A 50 1.71 -16.16 8.38
CA ASN A 50 0.65 -16.39 7.37
C ASN A 50 -0.76 -16.15 7.93
N GLU A 51 -1.01 -16.62 9.14
CA GLU A 51 -2.32 -16.50 9.78
C GLU A 51 -2.58 -15.05 10.19
N GLY A 52 -1.55 -14.36 10.69
CA GLY A 52 -1.64 -12.96 11.10
C GLY A 52 -1.88 -12.03 9.90
N ILE A 53 -1.14 -12.20 8.81
CA ILE A 53 -1.30 -11.34 7.63
C ILE A 53 -2.66 -11.52 6.97
N HIS A 54 -3.17 -12.75 6.87
CA HIS A 54 -4.49 -13.03 6.30
C HIS A 54 -5.61 -12.49 7.22
N THR A 55 -5.48 -12.67 8.54
CA THR A 55 -6.44 -12.08 9.49
C THR A 55 -6.45 -10.56 9.41
N LEU A 56 -5.27 -9.94 9.31
CA LEU A 56 -5.14 -8.50 9.13
C LEU A 56 -5.76 -8.06 7.81
N GLU A 57 -5.55 -8.76 6.70
CA GLU A 57 -6.16 -8.46 5.39
C GLU A 57 -7.69 -8.28 5.47
N HIS A 58 -8.40 -9.19 6.15
CA HIS A 58 -9.87 -9.12 6.31
C HIS A 58 -10.33 -7.88 7.09
N LEU A 59 -9.58 -7.47 8.10
CA LEU A 59 -9.93 -6.30 8.94
C LEU A 59 -9.49 -4.99 8.30
N TYR A 60 -8.27 -4.99 7.75
CA TYR A 60 -7.54 -3.81 7.32
C TYR A 60 -8.24 -3.12 6.17
N ALA A 61 -8.81 -3.90 5.23
CA ALA A 61 -9.57 -3.39 4.11
C ALA A 61 -10.84 -2.62 4.54
N GLY A 62 -11.48 -3.01 5.66
CA GLY A 62 -12.65 -2.33 6.21
C GLY A 62 -12.29 -1.04 6.93
N PHE A 63 -11.32 -1.11 7.86
CA PHE A 63 -10.90 0.06 8.63
C PHE A 63 -10.26 1.15 7.76
N MET A 64 -9.40 0.79 6.81
CA MET A 64 -8.81 1.77 5.90
C MET A 64 -9.88 2.49 5.08
N ARG A 65 -10.92 1.79 4.61
CA ARG A 65 -12.04 2.43 3.91
C ARG A 65 -12.80 3.39 4.81
N GLN A 66 -13.02 3.04 6.07
CA GLN A 66 -13.67 3.92 7.03
C GLN A 66 -12.89 5.22 7.28
N HIS A 67 -11.55 5.16 7.28
CA HIS A 67 -10.70 6.30 7.64
C HIS A 67 -10.15 7.09 6.46
N LEU A 68 -10.03 6.49 5.26
CA LEU A 68 -9.40 7.12 4.10
C LEU A 68 -10.36 7.41 2.94
N ASN A 69 -11.48 6.69 2.79
CA ASN A 69 -12.41 7.00 1.71
C ASN A 69 -13.06 8.38 1.96
N SER A 70 -13.17 9.14 0.88
CA SER A 70 -13.77 10.48 0.87
C SER A 70 -14.34 10.79 -0.51
N GLN A 71 -14.80 12.02 -0.73
CA GLN A 71 -15.28 12.44 -2.05
C GLN A 71 -14.19 12.43 -3.13
N SER A 72 -12.92 12.49 -2.75
CA SER A 72 -11.77 12.55 -3.67
C SER A 72 -10.88 11.31 -3.62
N VAL A 73 -11.17 10.35 -2.75
CA VAL A 73 -10.36 9.13 -2.55
C VAL A 73 -11.28 7.92 -2.40
N GLU A 74 -11.04 6.90 -3.21
CA GLU A 74 -11.77 5.64 -3.14
C GLU A 74 -10.80 4.45 -3.25
N ILE A 75 -10.70 3.66 -2.18
CA ILE A 75 -9.86 2.46 -2.16
C ILE A 75 -10.44 1.38 -3.08
N ILE A 76 -9.63 0.94 -4.03
CA ILE A 76 -9.93 -0.17 -4.93
C ILE A 76 -9.63 -1.49 -4.21
N ASP A 77 -8.40 -1.64 -3.70
CA ASP A 77 -7.93 -2.89 -3.11
C ASP A 77 -6.82 -2.66 -2.07
N ILE A 78 -6.74 -3.57 -1.09
CA ILE A 78 -5.62 -3.69 -0.14
C ILE A 78 -5.21 -5.16 -0.06
N SER A 79 -4.06 -5.49 -0.63
CA SER A 79 -3.58 -6.88 -0.75
C SER A 79 -2.21 -7.08 -0.09
N PRO A 80 -1.97 -8.22 0.57
CA PRO A 80 -0.70 -8.53 1.20
C PRO A 80 0.40 -8.73 0.16
N MET A 81 1.61 -8.28 0.48
CA MET A 81 2.78 -8.59 -0.33
C MET A 81 3.21 -10.03 -0.10
N GLY A 82 3.63 -10.74 -1.16
CA GLY A 82 4.11 -12.13 -1.06
C GLY A 82 5.34 -12.31 -0.16
N CYS A 83 6.16 -11.26 0.02
CA CYS A 83 7.28 -11.25 0.97
C CYS A 83 6.84 -11.05 2.44
N LYS A 84 5.56 -10.80 2.71
CA LYS A 84 4.94 -10.66 4.04
C LYS A 84 5.49 -9.52 4.89
N THR A 85 6.10 -8.51 4.27
CA THR A 85 6.62 -7.32 4.96
C THR A 85 5.66 -6.14 4.94
N GLY A 86 4.52 -6.24 4.24
CA GLY A 86 3.58 -5.13 4.09
C GLY A 86 2.43 -5.44 3.14
N PHE A 87 1.72 -4.40 2.73
CA PHE A 87 0.56 -4.44 1.84
C PHE A 87 0.73 -3.44 0.69
N TYR A 88 0.13 -3.75 -0.45
CA TYR A 88 -0.16 -2.75 -1.47
C TYR A 88 -1.59 -2.27 -1.32
N MET A 89 -1.79 -0.96 -1.32
CA MET A 89 -3.11 -0.35 -1.40
C MET A 89 -3.23 0.41 -2.71
N SER A 90 -4.23 0.06 -3.52
CA SER A 90 -4.58 0.80 -4.73
C SER A 90 -5.86 1.61 -4.52
N LEU A 91 -5.87 2.84 -5.00
CA LEU A 91 -7.00 3.76 -4.85
C LEU A 91 -7.15 4.69 -6.04
N LEU A 92 -8.36 5.20 -6.23
CA LEU A 92 -8.65 6.37 -7.04
C LEU A 92 -8.30 7.63 -6.24
N GLY A 93 -7.65 8.59 -6.90
CA GLY A 93 -7.19 9.84 -6.29
C GLY A 93 -5.69 9.86 -6.03
N SER A 94 -5.25 10.93 -5.37
CA SER A 94 -3.84 11.20 -5.06
C SER A 94 -3.70 11.84 -3.67
N PRO A 95 -4.12 11.15 -2.59
CA PRO A 95 -3.90 11.63 -1.23
C PRO A 95 -2.40 11.73 -0.95
N LYS A 96 -2.01 12.63 -0.06
CA LYS A 96 -0.62 12.72 0.41
C LYS A 96 -0.29 11.53 1.31
N GLU A 97 0.99 11.18 1.40
CA GLU A 97 1.44 10.10 2.29
C GLU A 97 0.98 10.32 3.74
N ASP A 98 1.02 11.56 4.25
CA ASP A 98 0.59 11.86 5.63
C ASP A 98 -0.90 11.57 5.86
N GLU A 99 -1.76 11.76 4.86
CA GLU A 99 -3.19 11.42 4.97
C GLU A 99 -3.37 9.91 5.07
N VAL A 100 -2.58 9.16 4.32
CA VAL A 100 -2.56 7.69 4.37
C VAL A 100 -2.00 7.20 5.71
N VAL A 101 -0.93 7.83 6.23
CA VAL A 101 -0.35 7.52 7.55
C VAL A 101 -1.36 7.74 8.68
N ASN A 102 -2.15 8.81 8.61
CA ASN A 102 -3.15 9.10 9.65
C ASN A 102 -4.34 8.13 9.64
N ALA A 103 -4.64 7.53 8.49
CA ALA A 103 -5.72 6.55 8.34
C ALA A 103 -5.29 5.11 8.65
N TRP A 104 -3.98 4.83 8.54
CA TRP A 104 -3.33 3.55 8.79
C TRP A 104 -3.15 3.28 10.29
#